data_AF-A0A846W2R6-F1
#
_entry.id   AF-A0A846W2R6-F1
#
_cell.length_a   1.000
_cell.length_b   1.000
_cell.length_c   1.000
_cell.angle_alpha   90.00
_cell.angle_beta   90.00
_cell.angle_gamma   90.00
#
_symmetry.space_group_name_H-M   'P 1'
#
loop_
_entity.id
_entity.type
_entity.pdbx_description
1 polymer ?
#
loop_
_entity_poly.entity_id
_entity_poly.type
_entity_poly.pdbx_seq_one_letter_code
_entity_poly.pdbx_strand_id
1 'polypeptide(L)'
;MLGTDVLGWADLRAIVKHLPIESALLRTMYPESSRWQVAEHLLADVSDSLRWLVWARTDDGRRGRNRPEPIQRPGVKSDRERLGTATQLEQMNEFLGWTE
;
A
#
# COMPACT_ATOMS: atom_id res chain seq x y z
N MET A 1 21.74 35.91 6.66
CA MET A 1 20.30 36.18 6.79
C MET A 1 19.66 36.07 5.41
N LEU A 2 18.38 35.67 5.30
CA LEU A 2 17.68 35.56 4.01
C LEU A 2 17.46 36.95 3.41
N GLY A 3 17.58 37.07 2.08
CA GLY A 3 17.40 38.35 1.38
C GLY A 3 18.61 39.29 1.49
N THR A 4 19.81 38.74 1.73
CA THR A 4 21.08 39.48 1.73
C THR A 4 21.91 39.11 0.50
N ASP A 5 23.00 39.82 0.23
CA ASP A 5 23.90 39.53 -0.91
C ASP A 5 24.54 38.12 -0.85
N VAL A 6 24.56 37.49 0.33
CA VAL A 6 25.06 36.12 0.53
C VAL A 6 24.02 35.06 0.16
N LEU A 7 22.73 35.37 0.33
CA LEU A 7 21.62 34.48 -0.02
C LEU A 7 20.40 35.32 -0.40
N GLY A 8 20.30 35.63 -1.69
CA GLY A 8 19.23 36.45 -2.24
C GLY A 8 17.92 35.68 -2.37
N TRP A 9 16.84 36.42 -2.61
CA TRP A 9 15.52 35.82 -2.87
C TRP A 9 15.49 34.97 -4.15
N ALA A 10 16.28 35.35 -5.16
CA ALA A 10 16.43 34.57 -6.38
C ALA A 10 17.09 33.21 -6.10
N ASP A 11 18.13 33.18 -5.26
CA ASP A 11 18.84 31.97 -4.86
C ASP A 11 17.94 31.05 -4.04
N LEU A 12 17.22 31.61 -3.06
CA LEU A 12 16.24 30.86 -2.28
C LEU A 12 15.18 30.23 -3.17
N ARG A 13 14.65 31.00 -4.14
CA ARG A 13 13.66 30.50 -5.10
C ARG A 13 14.22 29.34 -5.94
N ALA A 14 15.47 29.45 -6.40
CA ALA A 14 16.13 28.40 -7.15
C ALA A 14 16.29 27.12 -6.30
N ILE A 15 16.76 27.26 -5.06
CA ILE A 15 16.90 26.14 -4.12
C ILE A 15 15.55 25.45 -3.93
N VAL A 16 14.51 26.18 -3.51
CA VAL A 16 13.19 25.61 -3.23
C VAL A 16 12.58 24.94 -4.46
N LYS A 17 12.73 25.56 -5.65
CA LYS A 17 12.16 25.03 -6.90
C LYS A 17 12.84 23.74 -7.38
N HIS A 18 14.11 23.55 -7.03
CA HIS A 18 14.92 22.40 -7.48
C HIS A 18 15.26 21.42 -6.36
N LEU A 19 14.59 21.52 -5.20
CA LEU A 19 14.76 20.56 -4.13
C LEU A 19 14.39 19.15 -4.61
N PRO A 20 15.17 18.13 -4.21
CA PRO A 20 14.81 16.75 -4.49
C PRO A 20 13.50 16.40 -3.79
N ILE A 21 12.76 15.44 -4.36
CA ILE A 21 11.52 14.89 -3.81
C ILE A 21 11.71 14.39 -2.36
N GLU A 22 12.92 13.90 -2.04
CA GLU A 22 13.38 13.48 -0.71
C GLU A 22 13.82 14.62 0.22
N SER A 23 13.57 15.88 -0.12
CA SER A 23 13.99 17.00 0.72
C SER A 23 13.18 17.04 2.04
N ALA A 24 13.81 17.55 3.10
CA ALA A 24 13.12 17.74 4.38
C ALA A 24 11.90 18.67 4.25
N LEU A 25 11.97 19.66 3.35
CA LEU A 25 10.84 20.55 3.06
C LEU A 25 9.65 19.77 2.49
N LEU A 26 9.87 18.97 1.45
CA LEU A 26 8.79 18.22 0.81
C LEU A 26 8.23 17.12 1.72
N ARG A 27 9.07 16.47 2.54
CA ARG A 27 8.60 15.55 3.59
C ARG A 27 7.63 16.21 4.57
N THR A 28 7.93 17.43 5.01
CA THR A 28 7.07 18.16 5.94
C THR A 28 5.78 18.63 5.27
N MET A 29 5.84 19.07 4.01
CA MET A 29 4.67 19.55 3.27
C MET A 29 3.74 18.42 2.82
N TYR A 30 4.30 17.26 2.48
CA TYR A 30 3.57 16.12 1.90
C TYR A 30 3.97 14.81 2.61
N PRO A 31 3.65 14.63 3.90
CA PRO A 31 4.12 13.50 4.69
C PRO A 31 3.74 12.14 4.09
N GLU A 32 2.50 11.99 3.62
CA GLU A 32 2.01 10.74 3.02
C GLU A 32 2.71 10.41 1.70
N SER A 33 2.81 11.38 0.78
CA SER A 33 3.43 11.19 -0.54
C SER A 33 4.94 11.05 -0.47
N SER A 34 5.58 11.63 0.56
CA SER A 34 7.03 11.59 0.70
C SER A 34 7.57 10.23 1.12
N ARG A 35 6.76 9.46 1.87
CA ARG A 35 7.13 8.12 2.35
C ARG A 35 6.85 7.03 1.31
N TRP A 36 5.87 7.25 0.44
CA TRP A 36 5.44 6.30 -0.58
C TRP A 36 5.64 6.89 -1.96
N GLN A 37 6.89 6.89 -2.41
CA GLN A 37 7.19 7.22 -3.79
C GLN A 37 7.13 5.96 -4.64
N VAL A 38 7.33 6.13 -5.95
CA VAL A 38 7.22 5.05 -6.91
C VAL A 38 8.15 3.90 -6.55
N ALA A 39 9.35 4.18 -6.06
CA ALA A 39 10.30 3.16 -5.66
C ALA A 39 9.78 2.31 -4.49
N GLU A 40 9.19 2.91 -3.46
CA GLU A 40 8.64 2.19 -2.31
C GLU A 40 7.43 1.35 -2.72
N HIS A 41 6.58 1.86 -3.60
CA HIS A 41 5.47 1.09 -4.18
C HIS A 41 5.98 -0.15 -4.92
N LEU A 42 6.96 0.01 -5.81
CA LEU A 42 7.52 -1.09 -6.58
C LEU A 42 8.26 -2.10 -5.69
N LEU A 43 9.00 -1.65 -4.69
CA LEU A 43 9.68 -2.52 -3.74
C LEU A 43 8.69 -3.31 -2.88
N ALA A 44 7.59 -2.68 -2.45
CA ALA A 44 6.51 -3.37 -1.77
C ALA A 44 5.88 -4.45 -2.66
N ASP A 45 5.59 -4.14 -3.93
CA ASP A 45 5.05 -5.10 -4.91
C ASP A 45 5.98 -6.31 -5.14
N VAL A 46 7.29 -6.06 -5.24
CA VAL A 46 8.30 -7.12 -5.36
C VAL A 46 8.31 -7.99 -4.11
N SER A 47 8.34 -7.38 -2.92
CA SER A 47 8.32 -8.12 -1.65
C SER A 47 7.04 -8.96 -1.50
N ASP A 48 5.88 -8.40 -1.84
CA ASP A 48 4.59 -9.09 -1.79
C ASP A 48 4.56 -10.28 -2.75
N SER A 49 5.07 -10.10 -3.97
CA SER A 49 5.18 -11.15 -4.98
C SER A 49 6.10 -12.29 -4.52
N LEU A 50 7.25 -11.97 -3.92
CA LEU A 50 8.18 -12.98 -3.40
C LEU A 50 7.58 -13.78 -2.24
N ARG A 51 6.93 -13.10 -1.28
CA ARG A 51 6.23 -13.76 -0.17
C ARG A 51 5.15 -14.69 -0.69
N TRP A 52 4.39 -14.25 -1.69
CA TRP A 52 3.36 -15.06 -2.33
C TRP A 52 3.97 -16.29 -3.03
N LEU A 53 5.06 -16.13 -3.78
CA LEU A 53 5.73 -17.24 -4.49
C LEU A 53 6.27 -18.31 -3.53
N VAL A 54 6.85 -17.90 -2.40
CA VAL A 54 7.29 -18.81 -1.34
C VAL A 54 6.09 -19.54 -0.74
N TRP A 55 5.04 -18.81 -0.37
CA TRP A 55 3.81 -19.38 0.17
C TRP A 55 3.14 -20.38 -0.80
N ALA A 56 3.08 -20.06 -2.09
CA ALA A 56 2.44 -20.89 -3.11
C ALA A 56 3.07 -22.29 -3.25
N ARG A 57 4.34 -22.45 -2.81
CA ARG A 57 5.04 -23.73 -2.81
C ARG A 57 4.79 -24.57 -1.54
N THR A 58 4.12 -24.02 -0.55
CA THR A 58 3.83 -24.70 0.72
C THR A 58 2.54 -25.53 0.65
N ASP A 59 2.37 -26.42 1.62
CA ASP A 59 1.13 -27.18 1.79
C ASP A 59 -0.07 -26.26 2.13
N ASP A 60 0.18 -25.15 2.82
CA ASP A 60 -0.83 -24.11 3.05
C ASP A 60 -1.21 -23.38 1.76
N GLY A 61 -0.25 -23.16 0.86
CA GLY A 61 -0.48 -22.69 -0.51
C GLY A 61 -1.43 -23.60 -1.27
N ARG A 62 -1.20 -24.92 -1.20
CA ARG A 62 -2.08 -25.93 -1.84
C ARG A 62 -3.49 -25.92 -1.28
N ARG A 63 -3.64 -25.65 0.03
CA ARG A 63 -4.95 -25.60 0.71
C ARG A 63 -5.57 -24.21 0.75
N GLY A 64 -4.93 -23.19 0.17
CA GLY A 64 -5.41 -21.81 0.19
C GLY A 64 -5.47 -21.16 1.59
N ARG A 65 -4.68 -21.65 2.55
CA ARG A 65 -4.66 -21.15 3.93
C ARG A 65 -3.48 -20.22 4.18
N ASN A 66 -3.59 -19.33 5.17
CA ASN A 66 -2.47 -18.50 5.66
C ASN A 66 -1.76 -17.69 4.56
N ARG A 67 -2.47 -17.26 3.50
CA ARG A 67 -1.89 -16.44 2.42
C ARG A 67 -1.29 -15.16 3.01
N PRO A 68 -0.04 -14.80 2.68
CA PRO A 68 0.59 -13.59 3.21
C PRO A 68 -0.20 -12.34 2.82
N GLU A 69 -0.30 -11.38 3.75
CA GLU A 69 -0.90 -10.08 3.47
C GLU A 69 0.09 -9.18 2.73
N PRO A 70 -0.41 -8.35 1.78
CA PRO A 70 0.38 -7.27 1.19
C PRO A 70 0.93 -6.31 2.24
N ILE A 71 2.10 -5.73 1.98
CA ILE A 71 2.63 -4.63 2.80
C ILE A 71 1.65 -3.46 2.76
N GLN A 72 1.20 -3.02 3.94
CA GLN A 72 0.26 -1.91 4.09
C GLN A 72 0.85 -0.63 3.48
N ARG A 73 0.15 -0.07 2.47
CA ARG A 73 0.58 1.10 1.72
C ARG A 73 -0.61 1.91 1.17
N PRO A 74 -0.46 3.22 0.92
CA PRO A 74 -1.50 4.05 0.34
C PRO A 74 -2.08 3.42 -0.92
N GLY A 75 -3.41 3.40 -1.01
CA GLY A 75 -4.14 2.85 -2.15
C GLY A 75 -4.26 1.31 -2.17
N VAL A 76 -3.56 0.57 -1.31
CA VAL A 76 -3.68 -0.88 -1.19
C VAL A 76 -4.41 -1.23 0.09
N LYS A 77 -5.58 -1.87 -0.05
CA LYS A 77 -6.37 -2.38 1.08
C LYS A 77 -6.08 -3.87 1.26
N SER A 78 -6.31 -4.36 2.48
CA SER A 78 -6.30 -5.80 2.73
C SER A 78 -7.57 -6.43 2.15
N ASP A 79 -7.41 -7.49 1.37
CA ASP A 79 -8.51 -8.25 0.77
C ASP A 79 -9.13 -9.27 1.75
N ARG A 80 -8.72 -9.27 3.02
CA ARG A 80 -9.22 -10.22 4.04
C ARG A 80 -10.58 -9.84 4.64
N GLU A 81 -11.42 -9.14 3.88
CA GLU A 81 -12.79 -8.94 4.31
C GLU A 81 -13.55 -10.27 4.21
N ARG A 82 -13.92 -10.83 5.35
CA ARG A 82 -14.77 -12.02 5.39
C ARG A 82 -16.19 -11.61 5.03
N LEU A 83 -16.56 -11.81 3.77
CA LEU A 83 -17.93 -11.61 3.32
C LEU A 83 -18.77 -12.83 3.69
N GLY A 84 -19.70 -12.63 4.63
CA GLY A 84 -20.70 -13.61 5.03
C GLY A 84 -20.24 -14.62 6.10
N THR A 85 -21.25 -15.33 6.62
CA THR A 85 -21.09 -16.39 7.61
C THR A 85 -21.33 -17.73 6.93
N ALA A 86 -20.52 -18.74 7.27
CA ALA A 86 -20.77 -20.09 6.76
C ALA A 86 -22.09 -20.60 7.35
N THR A 87 -23.00 -21.07 6.49
CA THR A 87 -24.31 -21.61 6.87
C THR A 87 -24.53 -22.99 6.24
N GLN A 88 -25.48 -23.75 6.76
CA GLN A 88 -25.84 -25.05 6.21
C GLN A 88 -26.57 -24.89 4.88
N LEU A 89 -26.40 -25.86 3.97
CA LEU A 89 -27.03 -25.83 2.63
C LEU A 89 -28.55 -25.70 2.71
N GLU A 90 -29.17 -26.31 3.71
CA GLU A 90 -30.62 -26.25 3.92
C GLU A 90 -31.09 -24.83 4.26
N GLN A 91 -30.43 -24.16 5.21
CA GLN A 91 -30.69 -22.75 5.53
C GLN A 91 -30.39 -21.81 4.35
N MET A 92 -29.40 -22.14 3.52
CA MET A 92 -29.13 -21.37 2.30
C MET A 92 -30.24 -21.57 1.26
N ASN A 93 -30.72 -22.79 1.06
CA ASN A 93 -31.80 -23.09 0.12
C ASN A 93 -33.12 -22.44 0.53
N GLU A 94 -33.43 -22.44 1.83
CA GLU A 94 -34.57 -21.70 2.40
C GLU A 94 -34.43 -20.20 2.13
N PHE A 95 -33.27 -19.60 2.45
CA PHE A 95 -33.00 -18.18 2.19
C PHE A 95 -33.12 -17.80 0.71
N LEU A 96 -32.68 -18.67 -0.21
CA LEU A 96 -32.71 -18.44 -1.65
C LEU A 96 -34.07 -18.77 -2.29
N GLY A 97 -35.02 -19.35 -1.55
CA GLY A 97 -36.33 -19.75 -2.05
C GLY A 97 -36.25 -20.91 -3.06
N TRP A 98 -35.27 -21.80 -2.89
CA TRP A 98 -35.02 -22.96 -3.77
C TRP A 98 -35.66 -24.25 -3.28
N THR A 99 -36.38 -24.20 -2.16
CA THR A 99 -37.23 -25.30 -1.69
C THR A 99 -38.56 -25.28 -2.45
N GLU A 100 -38.89 -26.40 -3.12
CA GLU A 100 -40.25 -26.68 -3.61
C GLU A 100 -41.28 -26.80 -2.48
#